data_AF-A0A523BDP2-F1
#
_entry.id   AF-A0A523BDP2-F1
#
_cell.length_a   1.000
_cell.length_b   1.000
_cell.length_c   1.000
_cell.angle_alpha   90.00
_cell.angle_beta   90.00
_cell.angle_gamma   90.00
#
_symmetry.space_group_name_H-M   'P 1'
#
loop_
_entity.id
_entity.type
_entity.pdbx_description
1 polymer ?
#
loop_
_entity_poly.entity_id
_entity_poly.type
_entity_poly.pdbx_seq_one_letter_code
_entity_poly.pdbx_strand_id
1 'polypeptide(L)'
;MIVMKIKNKYLMILSIVLSLLFSIALFISTIVLPLTINKLIINLFPDYMIHFNWEEALRFVNTIRPLGYISLIIIIALIILGFLLRKWKFSFLGSIMLYLPTFSYFASSMFILAGIGVLRTLWIPIIDLSPGATFFEKYTIQNTFLNWEI
;
A
#
# COMPACT_ATOMS: atom_id res chain seq x y z
N MET A 1 -42.97 21.89 -27.76
CA MET A 1 -42.75 22.09 -26.30
C MET A 1 -42.87 20.79 -25.47
N ILE A 2 -43.83 19.90 -25.76
CA ILE A 2 -44.04 18.63 -25.02
C ILE A 2 -42.86 17.65 -25.16
N VAL A 3 -42.29 17.50 -26.36
CA VAL A 3 -41.14 16.60 -26.61
C VAL A 3 -39.87 17.01 -25.84
N MET A 4 -39.62 18.30 -25.65
CA MET A 4 -38.48 18.79 -24.83
C MET A 4 -38.66 18.48 -23.34
N LYS A 5 -39.88 18.61 -22.79
CA LYS A 5 -40.17 18.24 -21.39
C LYS A 5 -39.95 16.75 -21.14
N ILE A 6 -40.34 15.91 -22.09
CA ILE A 6 -40.15 14.45 -22.02
C ILE A 6 -38.67 14.08 -22.06
N LYS A 7 -37.89 14.66 -22.99
CA LYS A 7 -36.43 14.45 -23.08
C LYS A 7 -35.71 14.85 -21.79
N ASN A 8 -36.07 15.98 -21.18
CA ASN A 8 -35.49 16.40 -19.90
C ASN A 8 -35.82 15.44 -18.75
N LYS A 9 -37.02 14.87 -18.71
CA LYS A 9 -37.39 13.87 -17.70
C LYS A 9 -36.52 12.61 -17.80
N TYR A 10 -36.24 12.13 -19.02
CA TYR A 10 -35.33 11.00 -19.23
C TYR A 10 -33.89 11.31 -18.84
N LEU A 11 -33.37 12.50 -19.18
CA LEU A 11 -32.02 12.91 -18.79
C LEU A 11 -31.85 13.01 -17.26
N MET A 12 -32.89 13.48 -16.57
CA MET A 12 -32.90 13.58 -15.11
C MET A 12 -32.90 12.21 -14.45
N ILE A 13 -33.74 11.27 -14.92
CA ILE A 13 -33.74 9.89 -14.43
C ILE A 13 -32.39 9.21 -14.70
N LEU A 14 -31.84 9.37 -15.92
CA LEU A 14 -30.54 8.82 -16.27
C LEU A 14 -29.42 9.33 -15.34
N SER A 15 -29.42 10.63 -15.04
CA SER A 15 -28.42 11.24 -14.16
C SER A 15 -28.52 10.70 -12.74
N ILE A 16 -29.75 10.51 -12.23
CA ILE A 16 -29.99 9.93 -10.90
C ILE A 16 -29.47 8.48 -10.86
N VAL A 17 -29.85 7.66 -11.85
CA VAL A 17 -29.40 6.27 -11.95
C VAL A 17 -27.87 6.19 -12.03
N LEU A 18 -27.24 7.05 -12.84
CA LEU A 18 -25.80 7.06 -13.00
C LEU A 18 -25.10 7.50 -11.70
N SER A 19 -25.64 8.48 -10.99
CA SER A 19 -25.10 8.94 -9.69
C SER A 19 -25.19 7.85 -8.62
N LEU A 20 -26.29 7.09 -8.59
CA LEU A 20 -26.49 5.97 -7.68
C LEU A 20 -25.52 4.84 -7.99
N LEU A 21 -25.42 4.43 -9.27
CA LEU A 21 -24.46 3.42 -9.71
C LEU A 21 -23.03 3.81 -9.37
N PHE A 22 -22.66 5.07 -9.62
CA PHE A 22 -21.34 5.59 -9.29
C PHE A 22 -21.07 5.56 -7.78
N SER A 23 -22.04 5.99 -6.95
CA SER A 23 -21.91 5.98 -5.49
C SER A 23 -21.79 4.56 -4.93
N ILE A 24 -22.59 3.62 -5.43
CA ILE A 24 -22.53 2.21 -5.05
C ILE A 24 -21.19 1.59 -5.48
N ALA A 25 -20.74 1.88 -6.70
CA ALA A 25 -19.44 1.41 -7.19
C ALA A 25 -18.28 1.94 -6.35
N LEU A 26 -18.29 3.23 -5.98
CA LEU A 26 -17.30 3.81 -5.08
C LEU A 26 -17.35 3.17 -3.70
N PHE A 27 -18.54 2.93 -3.15
CA PHE A 27 -18.70 2.27 -1.85
C PHE A 27 -18.09 0.85 -1.86
N ILE A 28 -18.44 0.04 -2.86
CA ILE A 28 -17.89 -1.31 -3.03
C ILE A 28 -16.37 -1.26 -3.23
N SER A 29 -15.88 -0.35 -4.07
CA SER A 29 -14.44 -0.19 -4.34
C SER A 29 -13.65 0.25 -3.12
N THR A 30 -14.26 1.05 -2.23
CA THR A 30 -13.55 1.62 -1.07
C THR A 30 -13.57 0.68 0.12
N ILE A 31 -14.61 -0.15 0.29
CA ILE A 31 -14.77 -0.99 1.49
C ILE A 31 -14.58 -2.47 1.14
N VAL A 32 -15.40 -3.01 0.22
CA VAL A 32 -15.46 -4.45 -0.04
C VAL A 32 -14.19 -4.95 -0.73
N LEU A 33 -13.70 -4.20 -1.71
CA LEU A 33 -12.51 -4.56 -2.47
C LEU A 33 -11.28 -4.72 -1.55
N PRO A 34 -10.89 -3.72 -0.74
CA PRO A 34 -9.69 -3.84 0.08
C PRO A 34 -9.87 -4.87 1.22
N LEU A 35 -11.09 -5.03 1.78
CA LEU A 35 -11.38 -6.11 2.74
C LEU A 35 -11.18 -7.51 2.14
N THR A 36 -11.65 -7.71 0.91
CA THR A 36 -11.53 -9.00 0.21
C THR A 36 -10.08 -9.30 -0.09
N ILE A 37 -9.33 -8.31 -0.58
CA ILE A 37 -7.89 -8.43 -0.83
C ILE A 37 -7.15 -8.76 0.47
N ASN A 38 -7.47 -8.07 1.57
CA ASN A 38 -6.85 -8.35 2.87
C ASN A 38 -7.11 -9.79 3.34
N LYS A 39 -8.35 -10.29 3.22
CA LYS A 39 -8.67 -11.68 3.58
C LYS A 39 -7.87 -12.71 2.78
N LEU A 40 -7.55 -12.42 1.52
CA LEU A 40 -6.71 -13.29 0.70
C LEU A 40 -5.23 -13.23 1.12
N ILE A 41 -4.75 -12.05 1.51
CA ILE A 41 -3.33 -11.80 1.79
C ILE A 41 -2.95 -12.10 3.25
N ILE A 42 -3.88 -12.06 4.20
CA ILE A 42 -3.58 -12.18 5.64
C ILE A 42 -2.98 -13.54 6.03
N ASN A 43 -3.23 -14.59 5.25
CA ASN A 43 -2.59 -15.89 5.43
C ASN A 43 -1.09 -15.88 5.08
N LEU A 44 -0.65 -14.96 4.22
CA LEU A 44 0.75 -14.79 3.83
C LEU A 44 1.45 -13.74 4.70
N PHE A 45 0.70 -12.74 5.17
CA PHE A 45 1.19 -11.62 5.96
C PHE A 45 0.32 -11.45 7.21
N PRO A 46 0.64 -12.18 8.29
CA PRO A 46 -0.15 -12.13 9.52
C PRO A 46 -0.11 -10.74 10.16
N ASP A 47 -1.21 -10.36 10.80
CA ASP A 47 -1.34 -9.10 11.51
C ASP A 47 -0.73 -9.20 12.91
N TYR A 48 0.52 -8.74 13.05
CA TYR A 48 1.21 -8.69 14.34
C TYR A 48 0.74 -7.52 15.22
N MET A 49 -0.04 -6.57 14.69
CA MET A 49 -0.50 -5.39 15.41
C MET A 49 -1.61 -5.73 16.40
N ILE A 50 -2.48 -6.67 16.05
CA ILE A 50 -3.61 -7.12 16.89
C ILE A 50 -3.13 -7.83 18.17
N HIS A 51 -2.00 -8.53 18.10
CA HIS A 51 -1.48 -9.33 19.22
C HIS A 51 -0.39 -8.64 20.04
N PHE A 52 -0.06 -7.36 19.74
CA PHE A 52 1.00 -6.58 20.41
C PHE A 52 2.36 -7.32 20.54
N ASN A 53 2.63 -8.27 19.65
CA ASN A 53 3.83 -9.10 19.73
C ASN A 53 4.98 -8.47 18.94
N TRP A 54 5.58 -7.44 19.54
CA TRP A 54 6.61 -6.61 18.92
C TRP A 54 7.86 -7.40 18.49
N GLU A 55 8.21 -8.45 19.21
CA GLU A 55 9.36 -9.30 18.85
C GLU A 55 9.14 -10.06 17.54
N GLU A 56 7.97 -10.68 17.38
CA GLU A 56 7.62 -11.41 16.16
C GLU A 56 7.51 -10.47 14.97
N ALA A 57 6.93 -9.28 15.17
CA ALA A 57 6.90 -8.24 14.15
C ALA A 57 8.32 -7.81 13.73
N LEU A 58 9.25 -7.65 14.68
CA LEU A 58 10.63 -7.28 14.39
C LEU A 58 11.37 -8.39 13.62
N ARG A 59 11.19 -9.65 14.01
CA ARG A 59 11.75 -10.82 13.31
C ARG A 59 11.19 -10.93 11.88
N PHE A 60 9.89 -10.72 11.73
CA PHE A 60 9.24 -10.69 10.43
C PHE A 60 9.82 -9.57 9.54
N VAL A 61 9.90 -8.33 10.05
CA VAL A 61 10.48 -7.19 9.33
C VAL A 61 11.93 -7.46 8.92
N ASN A 62 12.75 -8.03 9.81
CA ASN A 62 14.12 -8.41 9.50
C ASN A 62 14.19 -9.49 8.40
N THR A 63 13.24 -10.42 8.38
CA THR A 63 13.15 -11.49 7.37
C THR A 63 12.74 -10.94 6.00
N ILE A 64 11.80 -9.98 5.95
CA ILE A 64 11.35 -9.36 4.70
C ILE A 64 12.24 -8.22 4.22
N ARG A 65 13.14 -7.69 5.07
CA ARG A 65 14.02 -6.56 4.74
C ARG A 65 14.80 -6.80 3.44
N PRO A 66 15.45 -7.96 3.20
CA PRO A 66 16.11 -8.24 1.92
C PRO A 66 15.18 -8.17 0.71
N LEU A 67 13.92 -8.63 0.85
CA LEU A 67 12.92 -8.51 -0.21
C LEU A 67 12.57 -7.06 -0.52
N GLY A 68 12.57 -6.18 0.49
CA GLY A 68 12.45 -4.74 0.32
C GLY A 68 13.56 -4.16 -0.57
N TYR A 69 14.82 -4.51 -0.30
CA TYR A 69 15.95 -4.06 -1.13
C TYR A 69 15.89 -4.61 -2.56
N ILE A 70 15.59 -5.91 -2.71
CA ILE A 70 15.49 -6.55 -4.04
C ILE A 70 14.37 -5.91 -4.86
N SER A 71 13.19 -5.71 -4.26
CA SER A 71 12.04 -5.12 -4.96
C SER A 71 12.32 -3.67 -5.39
N LEU A 72 12.96 -2.86 -4.54
CA LEU A 72 13.35 -1.50 -4.87
C LEU A 72 14.38 -1.46 -6.02
N ILE A 73 15.39 -2.33 -6.00
CA ILE A 73 16.37 -2.46 -7.09
C ILE A 73 15.67 -2.84 -8.41
N ILE A 74 14.76 -3.82 -8.38
CA ILE A 74 14.00 -4.25 -9.56
C ILE A 74 13.19 -3.08 -10.14
N ILE A 75 12.55 -2.28 -9.29
CA ILE A 75 11.74 -1.14 -9.74
C ILE A 75 12.61 -0.06 -10.37
N ILE A 76 13.73 0.29 -9.74
CA ILE A 76 14.69 1.25 -10.30
C ILE A 76 15.21 0.74 -11.64
N ALA A 77 15.57 -0.55 -11.73
CA ALA A 77 15.99 -1.17 -12.99
C ALA A 77 14.88 -1.11 -14.05
N LEU A 78 13.61 -1.35 -13.69
CA LEU A 78 12.47 -1.25 -14.61
C LEU A 78 12.28 0.17 -15.15
N ILE A 79 12.44 1.18 -14.29
CA ILE A 79 12.35 2.59 -14.66
C ILE A 79 13.47 2.93 -15.63
N ILE A 80 14.72 2.60 -15.28
CA ILE A 80 15.91 2.83 -16.12
C ILE A 80 15.74 2.13 -17.47
N LEU A 81 15.41 0.84 -17.48
CA LEU A 81 15.15 0.07 -18.71
C LEU A 81 14.01 0.66 -19.54
N GLY A 82 12.95 1.15 -18.90
CA GLY A 82 11.84 1.81 -19.56
C GLY A 82 12.26 3.09 -20.30
N PHE A 83 13.15 3.88 -19.68
CA PHE A 83 13.76 5.04 -20.31
C PHE A 83 14.70 4.63 -21.45
N LEU A 84 15.61 3.68 -21.24
CA LEU A 84 16.57 3.22 -22.25
C LEU A 84 15.88 2.64 -23.50
N LEU A 85 14.85 1.83 -23.29
CA LEU A 85 14.09 1.20 -24.39
C LEU A 85 13.06 2.15 -25.02
N ARG A 86 12.94 3.39 -24.52
CA ARG A 86 11.94 4.40 -24.94
C ARG A 86 10.50 3.85 -24.89
N LYS A 87 10.26 2.80 -24.10
CA LYS A 87 8.97 2.12 -23.94
C LYS A 87 8.30 2.65 -22.68
N TRP A 88 7.42 3.64 -22.87
CA TRP A 88 6.67 4.33 -21.82
C TRP A 88 5.98 3.38 -20.82
N LYS A 89 5.53 2.21 -21.28
CA LYS A 89 4.85 1.21 -20.43
C LYS A 89 5.69 0.75 -19.24
N PHE A 90 7.00 0.54 -19.41
CA PHE A 90 7.87 0.06 -18.32
C PHE A 90 8.19 1.16 -17.30
N SER A 91 8.46 2.38 -17.78
CA SER A 91 8.68 3.54 -16.92
C SER A 91 7.42 3.91 -16.14
N PHE A 92 6.25 3.81 -16.77
CA PHE A 92 4.96 4.04 -16.13
C PHE A 92 4.67 3.00 -15.05
N LEU A 93 4.91 1.72 -15.34
CA LEU A 93 4.71 0.64 -14.36
C LEU A 93 5.62 0.81 -13.14
N GLY A 94 6.91 1.12 -13.34
CA GLY A 94 7.83 1.40 -12.24
C GLY A 94 7.42 2.61 -11.39
N SER A 95 6.90 3.67 -12.03
CA SER A 95 6.40 4.86 -11.32
C SER A 95 5.15 4.56 -10.48
N ILE A 96 4.22 3.74 -11.00
CA ILE A 96 3.06 3.25 -10.22
C ILE A 96 3.53 2.44 -9.02
N MET A 97 4.52 1.56 -9.20
CA MET A 97 5.04 0.73 -8.12
C MET A 97 5.68 1.56 -7.01
N LEU A 98 6.27 2.72 -7.30
CA LEU A 98 6.78 3.65 -6.28
C LEU A 98 5.67 4.34 -5.48
N TYR A 99 4.46 4.48 -6.03
CA TYR A 99 3.30 5.09 -5.37
C TYR A 99 2.50 4.09 -4.51
N LEU A 100 2.64 2.80 -4.82
CA LEU A 100 1.94 1.69 -4.17
C LEU A 100 2.17 1.60 -2.65
N PRO A 101 3.39 1.86 -2.11
CA PRO A 101 3.64 1.92 -0.67
C PRO A 101 2.91 3.06 0.03
N THR A 102 2.76 4.21 -0.62
CA THR A 102 2.01 5.35 -0.08
C THR A 102 0.53 5.00 0.05
N PHE A 103 -0.05 4.41 -1.00
CA PHE A 103 -1.42 3.91 -0.94
C PHE A 103 -1.62 2.87 0.17
N SER A 104 -0.68 1.92 0.28
CA SER A 104 -0.68 0.89 1.32
C SER A 104 -0.66 1.45 2.74
N TYR A 105 0.13 2.50 2.98
CA TYR A 105 0.18 3.19 4.27
C TYR A 105 -1.19 3.76 4.66
N PHE A 106 -1.84 4.47 3.74
CA PHE A 106 -3.19 4.99 3.95
C PHE A 106 -4.20 3.86 4.19
N ALA A 107 -4.19 2.84 3.34
CA ALA A 107 -5.14 1.73 3.41
C ALA A 107 -5.03 0.94 4.73
N SER A 108 -3.80 0.70 5.20
CA SER A 108 -3.54 0.04 6.48
C SER A 108 -4.05 0.88 7.66
N SER A 109 -3.82 2.20 7.66
CA SER A 109 -4.26 3.07 8.76
C SER A 109 -5.76 3.33 8.83
N MET A 110 -6.45 3.40 7.67
CA MET A 110 -7.88 3.74 7.63
C MET A 110 -8.79 2.51 7.72
N PHE A 111 -8.36 1.37 7.18
CA PHE A 111 -9.20 0.18 7.08
C PHE A 111 -8.69 -1.00 7.92
N ILE A 112 -7.58 -0.85 8.65
CA ILE A 112 -6.97 -1.90 9.50
C ILE A 112 -6.67 -3.16 8.66
N LEU A 113 -6.17 -2.95 7.45
CA LEU A 113 -5.87 -4.03 6.50
C LEU A 113 -4.38 -4.32 6.49
N ALA A 114 -3.94 -5.06 7.51
CA ALA A 114 -2.55 -5.43 7.68
C ALA A 114 -1.96 -6.16 6.46
N GLY A 115 -2.76 -6.98 5.77
CA GLY A 115 -2.34 -7.68 4.56
C GLY A 115 -1.95 -6.74 3.42
N ILE A 116 -2.64 -5.60 3.26
CA ILE A 116 -2.27 -4.60 2.24
C ILE A 116 -1.01 -3.82 2.67
N GLY A 117 -0.72 -3.77 3.98
CA GLY A 117 0.48 -3.18 4.56
C GLY A 117 1.80 -3.78 4.03
N VAL A 118 1.76 -5.00 3.48
CA VAL A 118 2.95 -5.64 2.86
C VAL A 118 3.53 -4.81 1.72
N LEU A 119 2.70 -4.08 0.97
CA LEU A 119 3.15 -3.27 -0.15
C LEU A 119 4.11 -2.15 0.32
N ARG A 120 4.10 -1.80 1.62
CA ARG A 120 5.07 -0.90 2.25
C ARG A 120 6.48 -1.48 2.34
N THR A 121 6.66 -2.79 2.17
CA THR A 121 7.97 -3.47 2.20
C THR A 121 8.96 -2.82 1.23
N LEU A 122 8.47 -2.33 0.10
CA LEU A 122 9.23 -1.62 -0.92
C LEU A 122 9.87 -0.32 -0.41
N TRP A 123 9.26 0.35 0.58
CA TRP A 123 9.80 1.55 1.22
C TRP A 123 10.73 1.25 2.40
N ILE A 124 10.88 0.00 2.84
CA ILE A 124 11.81 -0.34 3.95
C ILE A 124 13.22 0.20 3.70
N PRO A 125 13.84 0.01 2.50
CA PRO A 125 15.15 0.57 2.22
C PRO A 125 15.20 2.10 2.32
N ILE A 126 14.15 2.79 1.86
CA ILE A 126 14.08 4.26 1.87
C ILE A 126 13.97 4.77 3.32
N ILE A 127 13.19 4.08 4.15
CA ILE A 127 13.02 4.41 5.57
C ILE A 127 14.33 4.16 6.34
N ASP A 128 15.01 3.04 6.08
CA ASP A 128 16.30 2.72 6.70
C ASP A 128 17.42 3.71 6.28
N LEU A 129 17.30 4.38 5.13
CA LEU A 129 18.25 5.41 4.65
C LEU A 129 17.93 6.83 5.18
N SER A 130 16.77 7.04 5.81
CA SER A 130 16.38 8.38 6.29
C SER A 130 17.13 8.79 7.57
N PRO A 131 17.58 10.05 7.70
CA PRO A 131 18.21 10.53 8.94
C PRO A 131 17.19 10.58 10.08
N GLY A 132 17.46 9.90 11.20
CA GLY A 132 16.57 9.82 12.38
C GLY A 132 16.09 8.41 12.75
N ALA A 133 16.51 7.38 12.01
CA ALA A 133 16.46 5.98 12.41
C ALA A 133 17.79 5.32 12.04
N THR A 134 18.86 5.81 12.63
CA THR A 134 20.21 5.41 12.26
C THR A 134 20.42 3.92 12.55
N PHE A 135 21.12 3.16 11.69
CA PHE A 135 21.54 1.78 11.99
C PHE A 135 22.17 1.67 13.40
N PHE A 136 22.90 2.72 13.80
CA PHE A 136 23.49 2.90 15.12
C PHE A 136 22.46 3.07 16.25
N GLU A 137 21.34 3.76 16.04
CA GLU A 137 20.27 3.88 17.05
C GLU A 137 19.55 2.55 17.28
N LYS A 138 19.28 1.76 16.23
CA LYS A 138 18.72 0.40 16.37
C LYS A 138 19.63 -0.52 17.18
N TYR A 139 20.95 -0.46 16.94
CA TYR A 139 21.93 -1.26 17.68
C TYR A 139 22.07 -0.79 19.15
N THR A 140 21.98 0.53 19.37
CA THR A 140 22.11 1.12 20.72
C THR A 140 20.87 0.82 21.56
N ILE A 141 19.67 0.95 20.99
CA ILE A 141 18.41 0.66 21.69
C ILE A 141 18.33 -0.83 22.06
N GLN A 142 18.70 -1.75 21.16
CA GLN A 142 18.69 -3.18 21.45
C GLN A 142 19.71 -3.59 22.52
N ASN A 143 20.89 -2.96 22.56
CA ASN A 143 21.88 -3.21 23.61
C ASN A 143 21.56 -2.51 24.93
N THR A 144 20.81 -1.39 24.90
CA THR A 144 20.41 -0.70 26.12
C THR A 144 19.36 -1.51 26.88
N PHE A 145 18.36 -2.09 26.20
CA PHE A 145 17.33 -2.91 26.86
C PHE A 145 17.84 -4.25 27.41
N LEU A 146 18.95 -4.79 26.89
CA LEU A 146 19.60 -6.00 27.44
C LEU A 146 20.44 -5.73 28.69
N ASN A 147 20.82 -4.46 28.95
CA ASN A 147 21.68 -4.09 30.08
C ASN A 147 20.91 -3.64 31.33
N TRP A 148 19.58 -3.57 31.30
CA TRP A 148 18.74 -3.26 32.46
C TRP A 148 18.14 -4.51 33.13
N GLU A 149 18.45 -5.71 32.65
CA GLU A 149 18.13 -7.00 33.28
C GLU A 149 19.37 -7.67 33.93
N ILE A 150 20.31 -6.86 34.43
CA ILE A 150 21.38 -7.30 35.34
C ILE A 150 21.36 -6.42 36.60
#